data_AF-A0A6J0X936-F1
#
_entry.id   AF-A0A6J0X936-F1
#
_cell.length_a   1.000
_cell.length_b   1.000
_cell.length_c   1.000
_cell.angle_alpha   90.00
_cell.angle_beta   90.00
_cell.angle_gamma   90.00
#
_symmetry.space_group_name_H-M   'P 1'
#
loop_
_entity.id
_entity.type
_entity.pdbx_description
1 polymer ?
#
loop_
_entity_poly.entity_id
_entity_poly.type
_entity_poly.pdbx_seq_one_letter_code
_entity_poly.pdbx_strand_id
1 'polypeptide(L)'
;MEGAGTADPARRCLLSHYRSLDPRALLAVKVLRAHYEKEMLSWGPQNCSIRQKRNPPRPSSCAMLRRVARDLADAQAVLSSLPSPELFPGVGQTLELLAAAGRDVAACLGLARPGSWRRPPPRPGRRPKTRRADSPRCHEATVIFHLLHLLAWDLRLVAHSGPCL
;
A
#
# COMPACT_ATOMS: atom_id res chain seq x y z
N MET A 1 13.83 -15.23 41.64
CA MET A 1 12.67 -14.82 40.81
C MET A 1 13.22 -14.18 39.55
N GLU A 2 13.54 -15.01 38.55
CA GLU A 2 13.98 -14.55 37.23
C GLU A 2 12.74 -14.33 36.36
N GLY A 3 12.42 -13.06 36.10
CA GLY A 3 11.40 -12.68 35.13
C GLY A 3 12.00 -12.57 33.75
N ALA A 4 12.02 -13.68 33.01
CA ALA A 4 12.36 -13.69 31.59
C ALA A 4 11.32 -12.89 30.81
N GLY A 5 11.69 -11.67 30.38
CA GLY A 5 10.93 -10.90 29.42
C GLY A 5 11.00 -11.58 28.05
N THR A 6 10.06 -12.47 27.77
CA THR A 6 9.83 -13.01 26.43
C THR A 6 9.35 -11.87 25.54
N ALA A 7 10.29 -11.29 24.78
CA ALA A 7 9.95 -10.46 23.64
C ALA A 7 9.17 -11.34 22.65
N ASP A 8 7.88 -11.02 22.48
CA ASP A 8 6.97 -11.67 21.55
C ASP A 8 7.61 -11.80 20.15
N PRO A 9 7.78 -13.03 19.61
CA PRO A 9 8.39 -13.25 18.30
C PRO A 9 7.59 -12.62 17.15
N ALA A 10 6.34 -12.19 17.39
CA ALA A 10 5.46 -11.57 16.40
C ALA A 10 5.84 -10.14 15.97
N ARG A 11 6.81 -9.50 16.63
CA ARG A 11 7.22 -8.11 16.32
C ARG A 11 8.53 -7.99 15.53
N ARG A 12 8.92 -9.04 14.82
CA ARG A 12 10.11 -8.97 13.96
C ARG A 12 9.76 -8.23 12.67
N CYS A 13 10.51 -7.18 12.35
CA CYS A 13 10.40 -6.49 11.08
C CYS A 13 10.98 -7.38 9.96
N LEU A 14 10.12 -7.94 9.10
CA LEU A 14 10.50 -8.92 8.06
C LEU A 14 10.47 -8.34 6.65
N LEU A 15 11.05 -7.15 6.42
CA LEU A 15 11.04 -6.55 5.08
C LEU A 15 11.99 -7.20 4.08
N SER A 16 13.00 -7.93 4.54
CA SER A 16 14.08 -8.46 3.68
C SER A 16 13.56 -9.36 2.56
N HIS A 17 12.50 -10.13 2.79
CA HIS A 17 11.95 -11.03 1.78
C HIS A 17 11.29 -10.29 0.61
N TYR A 18 10.84 -9.05 0.82
CA TYR A 18 10.26 -8.22 -0.24
C TYR A 18 11.32 -7.59 -1.15
N ARG A 19 12.62 -7.80 -0.92
CA ARG A 19 13.68 -7.37 -1.86
C ARG A 19 13.58 -8.10 -3.20
N SER A 20 13.03 -9.30 -3.19
CA SER A 20 12.75 -10.12 -4.36
C SER A 20 11.45 -10.89 -4.14
N LEU A 21 10.35 -10.38 -4.67
CA LEU A 21 9.07 -11.08 -4.67
C LEU A 21 9.09 -12.29 -5.62
N ASP A 22 8.30 -13.32 -5.30
CA ASP A 22 8.06 -14.46 -6.18
C ASP A 22 7.48 -13.96 -7.53
N PRO A 23 8.11 -14.28 -8.68
CA PRO A 23 7.57 -13.96 -10.00
C PRO A 23 6.12 -14.44 -10.22
N ARG A 24 5.72 -15.57 -9.60
CA ARG A 24 4.35 -16.09 -9.69
C ARG A 24 3.34 -15.16 -9.00
N ALA A 25 3.73 -14.56 -7.87
CA ALA A 25 2.88 -13.60 -7.18
C ALA A 25 2.67 -12.34 -8.03
N LEU A 26 3.72 -11.85 -8.72
CA LEU A 26 3.61 -10.73 -9.65
C LEU A 26 2.80 -11.07 -10.91
N LEU A 27 2.81 -12.32 -11.35
CA LEU A 27 2.00 -12.78 -12.47
C LEU A 27 0.49 -12.71 -12.15
N ALA A 28 0.08 -13.14 -10.95
CA ALA A 28 -1.32 -13.04 -10.52
C ALA A 28 -1.84 -11.60 -10.58
N VAL A 29 -1.02 -10.64 -10.15
CA VAL A 29 -1.35 -9.20 -10.21
C VAL A 29 -1.45 -8.69 -11.65
N LYS A 30 -0.57 -9.18 -12.56
CA LYS A 30 -0.65 -8.83 -13.99
C LYS A 30 -1.93 -9.37 -14.63
N VAL A 31 -2.31 -10.61 -14.31
CA VAL A 31 -3.54 -11.24 -14.81
C VAL A 31 -4.77 -10.49 -14.32
N LEU A 32 -4.82 -10.16 -13.03
CA LEU A 32 -5.86 -9.31 -12.44
C LEU A 32 -5.98 -7.98 -13.17
N ARG A 33 -4.86 -7.26 -13.33
CA ARG A 33 -4.83 -5.97 -14.02
C ARG A 33 -5.35 -6.09 -15.46
N ALA A 34 -4.91 -7.10 -16.21
CA ALA A 34 -5.31 -7.29 -17.60
C ALA A 34 -6.82 -7.59 -17.72
N HIS A 35 -7.36 -8.41 -16.81
CA HIS A 35 -8.80 -8.66 -16.75
C HIS A 35 -9.58 -7.37 -16.44
N TYR A 36 -9.12 -6.61 -15.45
CA TYR A 36 -9.77 -5.38 -15.05
C TYR A 36 -9.70 -4.28 -16.13
N GLU A 37 -8.59 -4.20 -16.86
CA GLU A 37 -8.44 -3.33 -18.03
C GLU A 37 -9.49 -3.64 -19.10
N LYS A 38 -9.76 -4.93 -19.35
CA LYS A 38 -10.83 -5.37 -20.26
C LYS A 38 -12.21 -4.96 -19.75
N GLU A 39 -12.50 -5.15 -18.47
CA GLU A 39 -13.77 -4.72 -17.86
C GLU A 39 -13.96 -3.21 -17.99
N MET A 40 -12.91 -2.43 -17.72
CA MET A 40 -12.96 -0.98 -17.82
C MET A 40 -13.28 -0.44 -19.22
N LEU A 41 -12.89 -1.15 -20.28
CA LEU A 41 -13.25 -0.75 -21.65
C LEU A 41 -14.77 -0.73 -21.85
N SER A 42 -15.53 -1.52 -21.08
CA SER A 42 -17.00 -1.52 -21.13
C SER A 42 -17.64 -0.35 -20.36
N TRP A 43 -16.88 0.39 -19.55
CA TRP A 43 -17.42 1.37 -18.60
C TRP A 43 -17.74 2.74 -19.20
N GLY A 44 -17.45 2.96 -20.49
CA GLY A 44 -17.57 4.25 -21.16
C GLY A 44 -16.57 5.31 -20.63
N PRO A 45 -16.57 6.54 -21.20
CA PRO A 45 -15.65 7.60 -20.77
C PRO A 45 -15.85 7.97 -19.30
N GLN A 46 -14.85 7.69 -18.46
CA GLN A 46 -14.84 8.11 -17.07
C GLN A 46 -14.19 9.50 -16.96
N ASN A 47 -14.91 10.48 -16.41
CA ASN A 47 -14.33 11.77 -16.02
C ASN A 47 -13.52 11.60 -14.71
N CYS A 48 -12.44 10.82 -14.77
CA CYS A 48 -11.49 10.74 -13.68
C CYS A 48 -10.62 12.00 -13.69
N SER A 49 -10.64 12.75 -12.60
CA SER A 49 -9.63 13.80 -12.42
C SER A 49 -8.29 13.14 -12.10
N ILE A 50 -7.54 12.74 -13.14
CA ILE A 50 -6.19 12.22 -12.98
C ILE A 50 -5.34 13.34 -12.38
N ARG A 51 -5.11 13.29 -11.08
CA ARG A 51 -4.16 14.19 -10.42
C ARG A 51 -2.85 13.46 -10.28
N GLN A 52 -1.87 13.87 -11.07
CA GLN A 52 -0.48 13.54 -10.80
C GLN A 52 -0.17 13.89 -9.34
N LYS A 53 0.14 12.87 -8.54
CA LYS A 53 0.57 13.05 -7.16
C LYS A 53 1.88 13.82 -7.22
N ARG A 54 1.82 15.15 -7.00
CA ARG A 54 2.97 16.05 -7.03
C ARG A 54 4.10 15.37 -6.25
N ASN A 55 5.22 15.06 -6.91
CA ASN A 55 6.33 14.33 -6.30
C ASN A 55 6.75 15.10 -5.03
N PRO A 56 6.42 14.60 -3.83
CA PRO A 56 6.92 15.22 -2.62
C PRO A 56 8.44 15.03 -2.60
N PRO A 57 9.20 15.91 -1.90
CA PRO A 57 10.63 15.68 -1.69
C PRO A 57 10.85 14.25 -1.18
N ARG A 58 11.97 13.62 -1.56
CA ARG A 58 12.28 12.22 -1.26
C ARG A 58 11.90 11.94 0.20
N PRO A 59 10.84 11.16 0.45
CA PRO A 59 10.37 10.95 1.80
C PRO A 59 11.47 10.24 2.60
N SER A 60 11.57 10.55 3.89
CA SER A 60 12.40 9.74 4.79
C SER A 60 11.99 8.27 4.71
N SER A 61 12.90 7.34 5.03
CA SER A 61 12.62 5.90 5.07
C SER A 61 11.29 5.62 5.79
N CYS A 62 11.04 6.31 6.91
CA CYS A 62 9.82 6.15 7.67
C CYS A 62 8.56 6.76 7.03
N ALA A 63 8.67 7.92 6.38
CA ALA A 63 7.55 8.50 5.65
C ALA A 63 7.18 7.63 4.43
N MET A 64 8.15 6.98 3.81
CA MET A 64 7.95 6.02 2.72
C MET A 64 7.25 4.76 3.23
N LEU A 65 7.71 4.19 4.35
CA LEU A 65 7.11 3.01 4.96
C LEU A 65 5.64 3.24 5.33
N ARG A 66 5.28 4.41 5.89
CA ARG A 66 3.87 4.78 6.15
C ARG A 66 3.03 4.98 4.91
N ARG A 67 3.65 5.42 3.83
CA ARG A 67 2.94 5.55 2.55
C ARG A 67 2.62 4.16 2.01
N VAL A 68 3.61 3.28 1.93
CA VAL A 68 3.42 1.89 1.49
C VAL A 68 2.37 1.18 2.36
N ALA A 69 2.40 1.35 3.69
CA ALA A 69 1.38 0.78 4.58
C ALA A 69 -0.05 1.24 4.22
N ARG A 70 -0.23 2.52 3.91
CA ARG A 70 -1.52 3.07 3.51
C ARG A 70 -1.94 2.60 2.12
N ASP A 71 -1.01 2.61 1.17
CA ASP A 71 -1.28 2.20 -0.21
C ASP A 71 -1.60 0.68 -0.26
N LEU A 72 -0.99 -0.16 0.60
CA LEU A 72 -1.33 -1.58 0.76
C LEU A 72 -2.73 -1.79 1.37
N ALA A 73 -3.07 -1.06 2.43
CA ALA A 73 -4.38 -1.16 3.07
C ALA A 73 -5.50 -0.67 2.15
N ASP A 74 -5.26 0.40 1.41
CA ASP A 74 -6.19 0.93 0.40
C ASP A 74 -6.39 -0.07 -0.75
N ALA A 75 -5.30 -0.66 -1.26
CA ALA A 75 -5.36 -1.73 -2.23
C ALA A 75 -6.18 -2.93 -1.76
N GLN A 76 -5.96 -3.37 -0.53
CA GLN A 76 -6.71 -4.48 0.06
C GLN A 76 -8.20 -4.14 0.20
N ALA A 77 -8.53 -2.93 0.67
CA ALA A 77 -9.92 -2.50 0.81
C ALA A 77 -10.65 -2.44 -0.54
N VAL A 78 -10.00 -1.91 -1.58
CA VAL A 78 -10.56 -1.84 -2.93
C VAL A 78 -10.81 -3.23 -3.49
N LEU A 79 -9.80 -4.12 -3.46
CA LEU A 79 -9.94 -5.47 -4.02
C LEU A 79 -10.99 -6.30 -3.28
N SER A 80 -11.08 -6.19 -1.95
CA SER A 80 -12.11 -6.86 -1.15
C SER A 80 -13.51 -6.31 -1.39
N SER A 81 -13.63 -5.08 -1.91
CA SER A 81 -14.91 -4.43 -2.23
C SER A 81 -15.38 -4.66 -3.66
N LEU A 82 -14.59 -5.35 -4.49
CA LEU A 82 -14.98 -5.64 -5.87
C LEU A 82 -16.26 -6.49 -5.92
N PRO A 83 -17.13 -6.28 -6.93
CA PRO A 83 -18.28 -7.15 -7.12
C PRO A 83 -17.83 -8.58 -7.47
N SER A 84 -18.09 -9.55 -6.60
CA SER A 84 -17.68 -10.96 -6.80
C SER A 84 -16.16 -11.13 -7.00
N PRO A 85 -15.33 -10.83 -5.99
CA PRO A 85 -13.87 -10.85 -6.11
C PRO A 85 -13.31 -12.23 -6.50
N GLU A 86 -14.03 -13.30 -6.15
CA GLU A 86 -13.69 -14.69 -6.49
C GLU A 86 -13.73 -14.98 -8.00
N LEU A 87 -14.46 -14.17 -8.78
CA LEU A 87 -14.52 -14.32 -10.23
C LEU A 87 -13.33 -13.68 -10.94
N PHE A 88 -12.58 -12.82 -10.25
CA PHE A 88 -11.43 -12.14 -10.83
C PHE A 88 -10.18 -13.02 -10.67
N PRO A 89 -9.54 -13.42 -11.78
CA PRO A 89 -8.39 -14.29 -11.73
C PRO A 89 -7.23 -13.60 -10.99
N GLY A 90 -6.66 -14.29 -10.00
CA GLY A 90 -5.53 -13.78 -9.23
C GLY A 90 -5.88 -12.87 -8.05
N VAL A 91 -7.15 -12.53 -7.80
CA VAL A 91 -7.54 -11.65 -6.67
C VAL A 91 -7.25 -12.28 -5.33
N GLY A 92 -7.60 -13.55 -5.12
CA GLY A 92 -7.32 -14.24 -3.85
C GLY A 92 -5.83 -14.20 -3.50
N GLN A 93 -4.96 -14.60 -4.43
CA GLN A 93 -3.50 -14.56 -4.22
C GLN A 93 -2.98 -13.13 -4.01
N THR A 94 -3.57 -12.14 -4.70
CA THR A 94 -3.20 -10.73 -4.53
C THR A 94 -3.59 -10.22 -3.15
N LEU A 95 -4.78 -10.55 -2.65
CA LEU A 95 -5.27 -10.18 -1.32
C LEU A 95 -4.41 -10.80 -0.22
N GLU A 96 -4.03 -12.07 -0.35
CA GLU A 96 -3.11 -12.72 0.59
C GLU A 96 -1.75 -12.03 0.66
N LEU A 97 -1.18 -11.70 -0.50
CA LEU A 97 0.09 -10.97 -0.60
C LEU A 97 -0.01 -9.58 0.04
N LEU A 98 -1.08 -8.82 -0.28
CA LEU A 98 -1.30 -7.48 0.29
C LEU A 98 -1.46 -7.55 1.82
N ALA A 99 -2.19 -8.53 2.33
CA ALA A 99 -2.38 -8.72 3.76
C ALA A 99 -1.08 -9.11 4.47
N ALA A 100 -0.27 -10.00 3.89
CA ALA A 100 1.04 -10.35 4.41
C ALA A 100 1.98 -9.14 4.43
N ALA A 101 2.11 -8.43 3.31
CA ALA A 101 2.91 -7.21 3.20
C ALA A 101 2.46 -6.13 4.18
N GLY A 102 1.15 -5.95 4.33
CA GLY A 102 0.58 -5.00 5.28
C GLY A 102 0.98 -5.31 6.72
N ARG A 103 0.91 -6.57 7.15
CA ARG A 103 1.33 -7.00 8.49
C ARG A 103 2.82 -6.76 8.74
N ASP A 104 3.68 -7.14 7.80
CA ASP A 104 5.13 -6.99 7.96
C ASP A 104 5.57 -5.53 7.97
N VAL A 105 5.01 -4.71 7.08
CA VAL A 105 5.25 -3.26 7.04
C VAL A 105 4.76 -2.61 8.35
N ALA A 106 3.60 -3.01 8.87
CA ALA A 106 3.08 -2.51 10.15
C ALA A 106 3.98 -2.90 11.34
N ALA A 107 4.50 -4.13 11.36
CA ALA A 107 5.47 -4.56 12.38
C ALA A 107 6.73 -3.68 12.36
N CYS A 108 7.25 -3.34 11.18
CA CYS A 108 8.40 -2.44 11.02
C CYS A 108 8.13 -0.99 11.42
N LEU A 109 6.89 -0.51 11.23
CA LEU A 109 6.45 0.80 11.74
C LEU A 109 6.36 0.80 13.28
N GLY A 110 5.97 -0.31 13.88
CA GLY A 110 5.86 -0.48 15.34
C GLY A 110 7.20 -0.44 16.08
N LEU A 111 8.33 -0.56 15.38
CA LEU A 111 9.67 -0.41 15.95
C LEU A 111 10.09 1.05 16.18
N ALA A 112 9.40 2.01 15.55
CA ALA A 112 9.68 3.43 15.79
C ALA A 112 9.32 3.80 17.23
N ARG A 113 10.29 4.30 18.01
CA ARG A 113 10.01 4.80 19.38
C ARG A 113 8.92 5.88 19.33
N PRO A 114 7.85 5.80 20.13
CA PRO A 114 6.92 6.90 20.32
C PRO A 114 7.62 7.98 21.18
N GLY A 115 8.50 8.78 20.57
CA GLY A 115 9.39 9.66 21.35
C GLY A 115 9.88 10.97 20.72
N SER A 116 9.76 11.20 19.41
CA SER A 116 10.26 12.46 18.82
C SER A 116 9.34 13.09 17.77
N TRP A 117 8.07 12.66 17.71
CA TRP A 117 7.07 13.27 16.85
C TRP A 117 6.58 14.59 17.44
N ARG A 118 7.40 15.65 17.38
CA ARG A 118 6.83 17.00 17.37
C ARG A 118 6.07 17.14 16.06
N ARG A 119 4.75 16.95 16.11
CA ARG A 119 3.86 17.50 15.07
C ARG A 119 4.25 18.98 14.96
N PRO A 120 4.75 19.46 13.80
CA PRO A 120 4.89 20.89 13.62
C PRO A 120 3.54 21.53 13.94
N PRO A 121 3.50 22.66 14.68
CA PRO A 121 2.24 23.35 14.91
C PRO A 121 1.55 23.54 13.55
N PRO A 122 0.23 23.29 13.47
CA PRO A 122 -0.51 23.47 12.23
C PRO A 122 -0.20 24.87 11.71
N ARG A 123 0.41 24.99 10.52
CA ARG A 123 0.59 26.30 9.90
C ARG A 123 -0.80 26.92 9.74
N PRO A 124 -1.08 28.11 10.30
CA PRO A 124 -2.32 28.79 10.01
C PRO A 124 -2.29 29.17 8.53
N GLY A 125 -3.31 28.76 7.77
CA GLY A 125 -3.45 29.17 6.38
C GLY A 125 -3.18 28.08 5.35
N ARG A 126 -4.09 27.11 5.30
CA ARG A 126 -4.87 26.81 4.08
C ARG A 126 -5.97 25.87 4.53
N ARG A 127 -7.22 26.33 4.51
CA ARG A 127 -8.37 25.41 4.48
C ARG A 127 -8.01 24.32 3.47
N PRO A 128 -7.98 23.03 3.84
CA PRO A 128 -8.02 21.99 2.84
C PRO A 128 -9.25 22.36 2.02
N LYS A 129 -9.08 22.77 0.75
CA LYS A 129 -10.20 22.75 -0.17
C LYS A 129 -10.78 21.35 0.01
N THR A 130 -12.05 21.25 0.41
CA THR A 130 -12.80 20.00 0.40
C THR A 130 -12.68 19.50 -1.04
N ARG A 131 -11.66 18.67 -1.25
CA ARG A 131 -11.36 18.13 -2.57
C ARG A 131 -12.52 17.18 -2.82
N ARG A 132 -13.20 17.35 -3.95
CA ARG A 132 -14.11 16.32 -4.44
C ARG A 132 -13.35 15.00 -4.37
N ALA A 133 -13.87 14.07 -3.59
CA ALA A 133 -13.40 12.70 -3.62
C ALA A 133 -13.51 12.22 -5.08
N ASP A 134 -12.50 11.49 -5.54
CA ASP A 134 -12.62 10.81 -6.83
C ASP A 134 -13.85 9.89 -6.80
N SER A 135 -14.47 9.64 -7.95
CA SER A 135 -15.55 8.66 -7.99
C SER A 135 -15.01 7.30 -7.53
N PRO A 136 -15.83 6.45 -6.88
CA PRO A 136 -15.39 5.13 -6.45
C PRO A 136 -14.68 4.34 -7.56
N ARG A 137 -15.20 4.40 -8.80
CA ARG A 137 -14.61 3.74 -9.98
C ARG A 137 -13.24 4.32 -10.37
N CYS A 138 -13.04 5.64 -10.27
CA CYS A 138 -11.75 6.24 -10.58
C CYS A 138 -10.69 5.91 -9.52
N HIS A 139 -11.10 5.81 -8.25
CA HIS A 139 -10.24 5.35 -7.17
C HIS A 139 -9.86 3.87 -7.38
N GLU A 140 -10.84 3.02 -7.66
CA GLU A 140 -10.67 1.59 -7.94
C GLU A 140 -9.68 1.36 -9.09
N ALA A 141 -9.87 2.04 -10.22
CA ALA A 141 -8.94 1.99 -11.35
C ALA A 141 -7.53 2.46 -10.95
N THR A 142 -7.42 3.60 -10.24
CA THR A 142 -6.13 4.14 -9.80
C THR A 142 -5.36 3.13 -8.95
N VAL A 143 -6.05 2.48 -8.02
CA VAL A 143 -5.47 1.47 -7.14
C VAL A 143 -5.03 0.23 -7.92
N ILE A 144 -5.90 -0.31 -8.78
CA ILE A 144 -5.61 -1.53 -9.54
C ILE A 144 -4.43 -1.33 -10.51
N PHE A 145 -4.38 -0.20 -11.22
CA PHE A 145 -3.25 0.12 -12.08
C PHE A 145 -1.96 0.42 -11.30
N HIS A 146 -2.07 0.85 -10.03
CA HIS A 146 -0.92 1.09 -9.16
C HIS A 146 -0.35 -0.19 -8.51
N LEU A 147 -1.11 -1.30 -8.43
CA LEU A 147 -0.70 -2.53 -7.73
C LEU A 147 0.70 -3.04 -8.11
N LEU A 148 1.00 -3.11 -9.41
CA LEU A 148 2.31 -3.59 -9.86
C LEU A 148 3.45 -2.65 -9.46
N HIS A 149 3.21 -1.34 -9.48
CA HIS A 149 4.19 -0.37 -9.02
C HIS A 149 4.39 -0.49 -7.50
N LEU A 150 3.29 -0.57 -6.75
CA LEU A 150 3.33 -0.73 -5.30
C LEU A 150 4.13 -1.97 -4.89
N LEU A 151 3.85 -3.13 -5.51
CA LEU A 151 4.47 -4.40 -5.13
C LEU A 151 5.89 -4.57 -5.67
N ALA A 152 6.14 -4.23 -6.94
CA ALA A 152 7.45 -4.46 -7.57
C ALA A 152 8.47 -3.35 -7.30
N TRP A 153 8.02 -2.13 -6.98
CA TRP A 153 8.87 -0.97 -6.79
C TRP A 153 8.82 -0.41 -5.38
N ASP A 154 7.65 0.06 -4.92
CA ASP A 154 7.57 0.78 -3.64
C ASP A 154 7.88 -0.14 -2.45
N LEU A 155 7.31 -1.34 -2.45
CA LEU A 155 7.55 -2.36 -1.44
C LEU A 155 9.00 -2.84 -1.47
N ARG A 156 9.57 -3.03 -2.66
CA ARG A 156 10.98 -3.36 -2.83
C ARG A 156 11.88 -2.23 -2.30
N LEU A 157 11.53 -0.97 -2.55
CA LEU A 157 12.31 0.18 -2.13
C LEU A 157 12.36 0.30 -0.59
N VAL A 158 11.23 0.12 0.10
CA VAL A 158 11.23 0.10 1.57
C VAL A 158 11.98 -1.11 2.13
N ALA A 159 12.00 -2.25 1.42
CA ALA A 159 12.79 -3.42 1.80
C ALA A 159 14.31 -3.22 1.72
N HIS A 160 14.77 -2.30 0.88
CA HIS A 160 16.18 -1.87 0.85
C HIS A 160 16.46 -0.77 1.87
N SER A 161 15.49 0.08 2.15
CA SER A 161 15.63 1.23 3.06
C SER A 161 15.62 0.85 4.54
N GLY A 162 15.03 -0.31 4.89
CA GLY A 162 15.00 -0.82 6.27
C GLY A 162 13.91 -0.19 7.15
N PRO A 163 13.84 -0.58 8.44
CA PRO A 163 12.82 -0.12 9.39
C PRO A 163 12.92 1.38 9.72
N CYS A 164 11.85 1.92 10.30
CA CYS A 164 11.83 3.26 10.90
C CYS A 164 12.64 3.29 12.20
N LEU A 165 13.95 3.49 12.13
CA LEU A 165 14.82 3.67 13.30
C LEU A 165 15.35 5.10 13.38
#